data_AF-A0A1F4BER1-F1
#
_entry.id   AF-A0A1F4BER1-F1
#
_cell.length_a   1.000
_cell.length_b   1.000
_cell.length_c   1.000
_cell.angle_alpha   90.00
_cell.angle_beta   90.00
_cell.angle_gamma   90.00
#
_symmetry.space_group_name_H-M   'P 1'
#
loop_
_entity.id
_entity.type
_entity.pdbx_description
1 polymer ?
#
loop_
_entity_poly.entity_id
_entity_poly.type
_entity_poly.pdbx_seq_one_letter_code
_entity_poly.pdbx_strand_id
1 'polypeptide(L)'
;MARKITEVTRRDIRESLSSLNLWGRLDEIDFLCRLYDLDALPSHDSRFQSARQDIAQHRLANNDWDDDWIFHDDRFELKDGDDSVLLRFLAELLHPVVRSDQEEIASILRVLNGLLAPDGYRLVVKDHMSGRPIYKAVEIPPEALGPRVTAKHFTKDVRPLVATVARLAELDGSRLEQEVLRTAEPRLEEPEYDNWDGGTYYYTLSLIVPVDLFARLGDQVRPIEEQIGKRITGVLRGPDRHHVSAVVIQPSLLTRTSAELADVVVARSERPIPQFWAPGQFRLFISHVTSFKQRATALRHELSRYHITGFVAHETIDPGELWQREIEAALRSMHAMAALITPDFHVSNWTDQEIGWALGSGVYVLPVQRGADPYGFLGEVQGIQGMGKKVPEVADEIFMTLLRLPATSDALLEALVVGFERSGSYREARENIALLERARSIPESLLRRIEVAARSNQQVAESQGVVERVEKLVRASKGKA
;
A
#
# COMPACT_ATOMS: atom_id res chain seq x y z
N MET A 1 34.96 -18.26 -23.63
CA MET A 1 35.09 -18.00 -22.18
C MET A 1 34.44 -19.17 -21.44
N ALA A 2 34.78 -19.41 -20.16
CA ALA A 2 34.07 -20.45 -19.41
C ALA A 2 32.61 -20.03 -19.22
N ARG A 3 31.65 -20.89 -19.57
CA ARG A 3 30.22 -20.65 -19.31
C ARG A 3 30.01 -20.50 -17.80
N LYS A 4 29.30 -19.44 -17.39
CA LYS A 4 28.86 -19.18 -16.03
C LYS A 4 27.42 -19.66 -15.80
N ILE A 5 26.56 -19.61 -16.83
CA ILE A 5 25.20 -20.14 -16.75
C ILE A 5 25.25 -21.67 -16.88
N THR A 6 24.76 -22.35 -15.85
CA THR A 6 24.76 -23.81 -15.73
C THR A 6 23.74 -24.47 -16.65
N GLU A 7 23.96 -25.75 -16.96
CA GLU A 7 23.00 -26.55 -17.73
C GLU A 7 21.63 -26.63 -17.05
N VAL A 8 21.59 -26.66 -15.71
CA VAL A 8 20.36 -26.66 -14.92
C VAL A 8 19.57 -25.38 -15.17
N THR A 9 20.19 -24.21 -15.02
CA THR A 9 19.53 -22.92 -15.28
C THR A 9 19.05 -22.79 -16.72
N ARG A 10 19.82 -23.25 -17.71
CA ARG A 10 19.40 -23.25 -19.13
C ARG A 10 18.17 -24.13 -19.35
N ARG A 11 18.13 -25.30 -18.72
CA ARG A 11 16.99 -26.20 -18.76
C ARG A 11 15.75 -25.58 -18.12
N ASP A 12 15.88 -24.99 -16.93
CA ASP A 12 14.77 -24.37 -16.20
C ASP A 12 14.22 -23.15 -16.95
N ILE A 13 15.10 -22.37 -17.59
CA ILE A 13 14.71 -21.25 -18.47
C ILE A 13 13.90 -21.78 -19.66
N ARG A 14 14.37 -22.81 -20.37
CA ARG A 14 13.60 -23.40 -21.48
C ARG A 14 12.24 -23.89 -21.01
N GLU A 15 12.19 -24.66 -19.92
CA GLU A 15 10.93 -25.20 -19.38
C GLU A 15 9.96 -24.09 -18.94
N SER A 16 10.48 -22.97 -18.40
CA SER A 16 9.65 -21.81 -18.03
C SER A 16 9.14 -21.02 -19.24
N LEU A 17 9.84 -21.11 -20.37
CA LEU A 17 9.51 -20.37 -21.60
C LEU A 17 8.69 -21.20 -22.61
N SER A 18 8.65 -22.52 -22.49
CA SER A 18 7.97 -23.40 -23.45
C SER A 18 6.46 -23.19 -23.54
N SER A 19 5.83 -22.69 -22.48
CA SER A 19 4.39 -22.36 -22.47
C SER A 19 4.09 -20.92 -22.90
N LEU A 20 5.10 -20.14 -23.31
CA LEU A 20 4.96 -18.74 -23.68
C LEU A 20 5.10 -18.58 -25.20
N ASN A 21 4.32 -17.66 -25.79
CA ASN A 21 4.58 -17.20 -27.14
C ASN A 21 5.87 -16.35 -27.15
N LEU A 22 7.02 -16.95 -27.48
CA LEU A 22 8.34 -16.30 -27.45
C LEU A 22 8.39 -15.00 -28.26
N TRP A 23 7.72 -14.97 -29.41
CA TRP A 23 7.78 -13.91 -30.42
C TRP A 23 6.87 -12.71 -30.10
N GLY A 24 5.98 -12.86 -29.12
CA GLY A 24 5.06 -11.82 -28.69
C GLY A 24 4.13 -11.39 -29.84
N ARG A 25 4.17 -10.09 -30.19
CA ARG A 25 3.36 -9.53 -31.30
C ARG A 25 4.07 -9.53 -32.66
N LEU A 26 5.34 -9.97 -32.71
CA LEU A 26 6.05 -10.17 -33.96
C LEU A 26 5.83 -11.60 -34.46
N ASP A 27 6.01 -11.83 -35.76
CA ASP A 27 6.20 -13.19 -36.23
C ASP A 27 7.61 -13.70 -35.88
N GLU A 28 7.77 -15.02 -35.97
CA GLU A 28 8.96 -15.74 -35.58
C GLU A 28 10.21 -15.29 -36.36
N ILE A 29 10.06 -15.04 -37.67
CA ILE A 29 11.15 -14.60 -38.52
C ILE A 29 11.55 -13.16 -38.17
N ASP A 30 10.56 -12.27 -38.03
CA ASP A 30 10.77 -10.87 -37.66
C ASP A 30 11.44 -10.74 -36.29
N PHE A 31 11.06 -11.55 -35.32
CA PHE A 31 11.74 -11.60 -34.02
C PHE A 31 13.19 -12.05 -34.17
N LEU A 32 13.43 -13.19 -34.83
CA LEU A 32 14.77 -13.77 -34.93
C LEU A 32 15.73 -12.89 -35.75
N CYS A 33 15.25 -12.17 -36.76
CA CYS A 33 16.05 -11.19 -37.51
C CYS A 33 16.59 -10.03 -36.66
N ARG A 34 16.05 -9.80 -35.47
CA ARG A 34 16.56 -8.79 -34.52
C ARG A 34 17.82 -9.27 -33.80
N LEU A 35 18.06 -10.59 -33.79
CA LEU A 35 19.15 -11.23 -33.07
C LEU A 35 20.17 -11.89 -34.00
N TYR A 36 19.71 -12.40 -35.14
CA TYR A 36 20.49 -13.24 -36.06
C TYR A 36 20.33 -12.79 -37.51
N ASP A 37 21.39 -12.95 -38.30
CA ASP A 37 21.31 -12.89 -39.76
C ASP A 37 20.87 -14.26 -40.30
N LEU A 38 19.56 -14.45 -40.45
CA LEU A 38 18.97 -15.73 -40.85
C LEU A 38 19.32 -16.17 -42.28
N ASP A 39 19.73 -15.23 -43.13
CA ASP A 39 20.12 -15.51 -44.51
C ASP A 39 21.58 -15.97 -44.60
N ALA A 40 22.40 -15.59 -43.61
CA ALA A 40 23.79 -16.06 -43.46
C ALA A 40 23.91 -17.41 -42.73
N LEU A 41 22.93 -17.77 -41.89
CA LEU A 41 22.91 -19.06 -41.19
C LEU A 41 22.58 -20.20 -42.17
N PRO A 42 23.35 -21.30 -42.19
CA PRO A 42 23.12 -22.40 -43.13
C PRO A 42 21.82 -23.14 -42.82
N SER A 43 21.22 -23.73 -43.86
CA SER A 43 20.08 -24.65 -43.71
C SER A 43 20.51 -26.02 -43.17
N HIS A 44 19.66 -26.65 -42.36
CA HIS A 44 19.78 -28.07 -41.98
C HIS A 44 19.02 -29.01 -42.92
N ASP A 45 18.23 -28.45 -43.83
CA ASP A 45 17.55 -29.16 -44.89
C ASP A 45 18.30 -28.95 -46.20
N SER A 46 18.85 -30.04 -46.76
CA SER A 46 19.59 -30.01 -48.03
C SER A 46 18.83 -29.37 -49.21
N ARG A 47 17.50 -29.20 -49.12
CA ARG A 47 16.66 -28.55 -50.14
C ARG A 47 16.77 -27.02 -50.13
N PHE A 48 17.23 -26.43 -49.03
CA PHE A 48 17.30 -24.99 -48.83
C PHE A 48 18.74 -24.53 -48.57
N GLN A 49 18.95 -23.22 -48.60
CA GLN A 49 20.26 -22.60 -48.44
C GLN A 49 20.45 -21.93 -47.08
N SER A 50 19.36 -21.42 -46.48
CA SER A 50 19.43 -20.61 -45.27
C SER A 50 18.45 -21.03 -44.17
N ALA A 51 18.77 -20.69 -42.92
CA ALA A 51 17.89 -20.91 -41.78
C ALA A 51 16.55 -20.20 -41.93
N ARG A 52 16.52 -19.03 -42.59
CA ARG A 52 15.25 -18.34 -42.95
C ARG A 52 14.33 -19.26 -43.75
N GLN A 53 14.87 -19.95 -44.75
CA GLN A 53 14.08 -20.83 -45.62
C GLN A 53 13.57 -22.06 -44.86
N ASP A 54 14.38 -22.61 -43.94
CA ASP A 54 13.95 -23.71 -43.08
C ASP A 54 12.76 -23.29 -42.21
N ILE A 55 12.86 -22.16 -41.51
CA ILE A 55 11.80 -21.66 -40.63
C ILE A 55 10.53 -21.37 -41.45
N ALA A 56 10.65 -20.73 -42.60
CA ALA A 56 9.52 -20.45 -43.47
C ALA A 56 8.80 -21.74 -43.94
N GLN A 57 9.57 -22.77 -44.31
CA GLN A 57 8.98 -24.04 -44.73
C GLN A 57 8.36 -24.81 -43.56
N HIS A 58 9.08 -24.96 -42.46
CA HIS A 58 8.73 -25.89 -41.39
C HIS A 58 7.80 -25.28 -40.33
N ARG A 59 7.96 -24.00 -40.00
CA ARG A 59 7.12 -23.34 -38.98
C ARG A 59 5.90 -22.63 -39.58
N LEU A 60 6.03 -22.07 -40.79
CA LEU A 60 4.93 -21.30 -41.40
C LEU A 60 4.11 -22.12 -42.41
N ALA A 61 4.76 -22.88 -43.30
CA ALA A 61 4.05 -23.63 -44.35
C ALA A 61 3.56 -25.01 -43.88
N ASN A 62 4.39 -25.76 -43.14
CA ASN A 62 4.07 -27.13 -42.70
C ASN A 62 3.60 -27.22 -41.25
N ASN A 63 4.11 -26.34 -40.37
CA ASN A 63 3.95 -26.40 -38.92
C ASN A 63 4.32 -27.78 -38.32
N ASP A 64 5.50 -28.29 -38.69
CA ASP A 64 5.98 -29.65 -38.38
C ASP A 64 7.17 -29.69 -37.40
N TRP A 65 7.51 -28.57 -36.78
CA TRP A 65 8.49 -28.45 -35.67
C TRP A 65 7.79 -28.13 -34.35
N ASP A 66 8.42 -28.46 -33.22
CA ASP A 66 7.92 -28.14 -31.88
C ASP A 66 7.97 -26.63 -31.59
N ASP A 67 7.15 -26.12 -30.66
CA ASP A 67 7.11 -24.68 -30.34
C ASP A 67 8.37 -24.16 -29.64
N ASP A 68 9.13 -25.04 -29.00
CA ASP A 68 10.40 -24.73 -28.35
C ASP A 68 11.63 -25.14 -29.19
N TRP A 69 11.45 -25.43 -30.49
CA TRP A 69 12.51 -25.89 -31.41
C TRP A 69 13.78 -25.03 -31.36
N ILE A 70 13.63 -23.72 -31.13
CA ILE A 70 14.74 -22.75 -31.10
C ILE A 70 15.76 -23.08 -29.99
N PHE A 71 15.34 -23.77 -28.93
CA PHE A 71 16.24 -24.24 -27.87
C PHE A 71 16.96 -25.54 -28.21
N HIS A 72 16.63 -26.17 -29.34
CA HIS A 72 17.24 -27.42 -29.80
C HIS A 72 18.15 -27.24 -31.01
N ASP A 73 17.96 -26.15 -31.75
CA ASP A 73 18.74 -25.81 -32.94
C ASP A 73 20.09 -25.16 -32.56
N ASP A 74 21.18 -25.83 -32.93
CA ASP A 74 22.54 -25.44 -32.59
C ASP A 74 22.99 -24.16 -33.30
N ARG A 75 22.37 -23.78 -34.42
CA ARG A 75 22.67 -22.53 -35.15
C ARG A 75 22.39 -21.28 -34.32
N PHE A 76 21.48 -21.39 -33.35
CA PHE A 76 21.04 -20.27 -32.51
C PHE A 76 21.76 -20.19 -31.17
N GLU A 77 22.57 -21.22 -30.84
CA GLU A 77 23.49 -21.18 -29.70
C GLU A 77 22.80 -20.99 -28.31
N LEU A 78 21.49 -21.22 -28.21
CA LEU A 78 20.74 -21.03 -26.96
C LEU A 78 20.96 -22.14 -25.95
N LYS A 79 21.17 -23.38 -26.41
CA LYS A 79 21.44 -24.54 -25.55
C LYS A 79 22.91 -24.61 -25.13
N ASP A 80 23.78 -24.63 -26.13
CA ASP A 80 25.20 -24.91 -25.99
C ASP A 80 26.10 -23.82 -26.60
N GLY A 81 25.63 -22.57 -26.62
CA GLY A 81 26.44 -21.43 -27.04
C GLY A 81 26.98 -20.59 -25.90
N ASP A 82 27.50 -19.42 -26.24
CA ASP A 82 27.98 -18.43 -25.28
C ASP A 82 26.82 -17.86 -24.43
N ASP A 83 27.07 -17.59 -23.15
CA ASP A 83 26.05 -17.03 -22.23
C ASP A 83 25.51 -15.69 -22.75
N SER A 84 26.34 -14.88 -23.43
CA SER A 84 25.91 -13.61 -24.00
C SER A 84 24.86 -13.74 -25.11
N VAL A 85 24.80 -14.88 -25.80
CA VAL A 85 23.79 -15.16 -26.82
C VAL A 85 22.43 -15.40 -26.15
N LEU A 86 22.39 -16.32 -25.18
CA LEU A 86 21.19 -16.60 -24.39
C LEU A 86 20.68 -15.34 -23.68
N LEU A 87 21.56 -14.61 -23.00
CA LEU A 87 21.19 -13.40 -22.27
C LEU A 87 20.63 -12.29 -23.17
N ARG A 88 21.14 -12.18 -24.41
CA ARG A 88 20.63 -11.23 -25.41
C ARG A 88 19.25 -11.66 -25.91
N PHE A 89 19.06 -12.95 -26.17
CA PHE A 89 17.76 -13.51 -26.53
C PHE A 89 16.71 -13.22 -25.44
N LEU A 90 17.04 -13.50 -24.18
CA LEU A 90 16.15 -13.25 -23.03
C LEU A 90 15.80 -11.76 -22.85
N ALA A 91 16.77 -10.86 -23.08
CA ALA A 91 16.51 -9.42 -23.05
C ALA A 91 15.58 -8.98 -24.19
N GLU A 92 15.73 -9.58 -25.38
CA GLU A 92 14.92 -9.26 -26.55
C GLU A 92 13.47 -9.74 -26.42
N LEU A 93 13.23 -10.86 -25.73
CA LEU A 93 11.87 -11.30 -25.37
C LEU A 93 11.09 -10.19 -24.66
N LEU A 94 11.75 -9.42 -23.79
CA LEU A 94 11.12 -8.36 -23.01
C LEU A 94 11.08 -7.01 -23.74
N HIS A 95 11.59 -6.93 -24.97
CA HIS A 95 11.71 -5.67 -25.68
C HIS A 95 10.31 -5.07 -25.98
N PRO A 96 10.08 -3.74 -25.82
CA PRO A 96 8.77 -3.10 -26.04
C PRO A 96 8.17 -3.27 -27.44
N VAL A 97 9.00 -3.63 -28.42
CA VAL A 97 8.58 -3.96 -29.80
C VAL A 97 8.03 -5.38 -29.91
N VAL A 98 8.49 -6.30 -29.05
CA VAL A 98 8.09 -7.71 -29.01
C VAL A 98 6.87 -7.88 -28.12
N ARG A 99 6.85 -7.25 -26.94
CA ARG A 99 5.74 -7.31 -25.98
C ARG A 99 5.34 -5.91 -25.53
N SER A 100 4.03 -5.67 -25.38
CA SER A 100 3.50 -4.36 -24.95
C SER A 100 2.88 -4.36 -23.56
N ASP A 101 2.42 -5.52 -23.08
CA ASP A 101 1.82 -5.66 -21.77
C ASP A 101 2.89 -5.57 -20.67
N GLN A 102 2.76 -4.57 -19.79
CA GLN A 102 3.74 -4.34 -18.73
C GLN A 102 3.63 -5.35 -17.58
N GLU A 103 2.44 -5.92 -17.34
CA GLU A 103 2.25 -6.96 -16.33
C GLU A 103 2.86 -8.29 -16.79
N GLU A 104 2.67 -8.63 -18.07
CA GLU A 104 3.31 -9.79 -18.69
C GLU A 104 4.84 -9.66 -18.62
N ILE A 105 5.38 -8.52 -19.04
CA ILE A 105 6.83 -8.24 -18.98
C ILE A 105 7.36 -8.34 -17.55
N ALA A 106 6.64 -7.77 -16.57
CA ALA A 106 7.05 -7.83 -15.17
C ALA A 106 7.05 -9.27 -14.62
N SER A 107 6.06 -10.08 -15.01
CA SER A 107 5.97 -11.49 -14.62
C SER A 107 7.13 -12.32 -15.18
N ILE A 108 7.40 -12.21 -16.49
CA ILE A 108 8.49 -12.92 -17.15
C ILE A 108 9.83 -12.47 -16.59
N LEU A 109 10.04 -11.16 -16.42
CA LEU A 109 11.27 -10.60 -15.85
C LEU A 109 11.55 -11.15 -14.44
N ARG A 110 10.52 -11.30 -13.60
CA ARG A 110 10.65 -11.87 -12.25
C ARG A 110 11.11 -13.32 -12.30
N VAL A 111 10.51 -14.15 -13.17
CA VAL A 111 10.90 -15.56 -13.34
C VAL A 111 12.34 -15.66 -13.85
N LEU A 112 12.67 -14.94 -14.93
CA LEU A 112 14.01 -14.96 -15.52
C LEU A 112 15.08 -14.50 -14.54
N ASN A 113 14.84 -13.42 -13.78
CA ASN A 113 15.80 -12.96 -12.77
C ASN A 113 15.95 -13.95 -11.60
N GLY A 114 14.89 -14.68 -11.24
CA GLY A 114 14.98 -15.74 -10.23
C GLY A 114 15.87 -16.90 -10.68
N LEU A 115 15.76 -17.30 -11.95
CA LEU A 115 16.55 -18.40 -12.53
C LEU A 115 18.01 -17.99 -12.82
N LEU A 116 18.25 -16.76 -13.25
CA LEU A 116 19.59 -16.27 -13.59
C LEU A 116 20.44 -15.91 -12.34
N ALA A 117 19.80 -15.59 -11.22
CA ALA A 117 20.49 -15.09 -10.04
C ALA A 117 21.52 -16.07 -9.43
N PRO A 118 21.24 -17.38 -9.29
CA PRO A 118 22.22 -18.36 -8.80
C PRO A 118 23.49 -18.43 -9.65
N ASP A 119 23.38 -18.18 -10.95
CA ASP A 119 24.50 -18.19 -11.91
C ASP A 119 25.14 -16.81 -12.09
N GLY A 120 24.76 -15.85 -11.24
CA GLY A 120 25.40 -14.54 -11.18
C GLY A 120 24.97 -13.60 -12.30
N TYR A 121 23.75 -13.70 -12.81
CA TYR A 121 23.21 -12.76 -13.81
C TYR A 121 21.86 -12.20 -13.41
N ARG A 122 21.58 -10.97 -13.87
CA ARG A 122 20.23 -10.38 -13.83
C ARG A 122 19.99 -9.47 -15.02
N LEU A 123 18.74 -9.41 -15.47
CA LEU A 123 18.23 -8.42 -16.40
C LEU A 123 17.89 -7.13 -15.63
N VAL A 124 18.48 -6.02 -16.06
CA VAL A 124 18.23 -4.67 -15.54
C VAL A 124 17.78 -3.74 -16.65
N VAL A 125 17.07 -2.67 -16.29
CA VAL A 125 16.70 -1.62 -17.25
C VAL A 125 17.97 -0.93 -17.73
N LYS A 126 18.20 -0.96 -19.04
CA LYS A 126 19.30 -0.29 -19.72
C LYS A 126 18.88 1.08 -20.24
N ASP A 127 17.68 1.17 -20.81
CA ASP A 127 17.17 2.36 -21.50
C ASP A 127 15.64 2.33 -21.57
N HIS A 128 15.02 3.32 -22.21
CA HIS A 128 13.59 3.38 -22.47
C HIS A 128 13.27 3.70 -23.94
N MET A 129 12.21 3.10 -24.47
CA MET A 129 11.65 3.39 -25.79
C MET A 129 10.19 3.83 -25.64
N SER A 130 9.90 5.09 -25.97
CA SER A 130 8.56 5.68 -25.80
C SER A 130 7.99 5.48 -24.38
N GLY A 131 8.85 5.65 -23.36
CA GLY A 131 8.49 5.48 -21.95
C GLY A 131 8.44 4.02 -21.46
N ARG A 132 8.72 3.02 -22.31
CA ARG A 132 8.73 1.60 -21.94
C ARG A 132 10.16 1.08 -21.76
N PRO A 133 10.45 0.21 -20.77
CA PRO A 133 11.81 -0.20 -20.44
C PRO A 133 12.42 -1.13 -21.51
N ILE A 134 13.70 -0.95 -21.78
CA ILE A 134 14.56 -1.89 -22.52
C ILE A 134 15.52 -2.54 -21.52
N TYR A 135 15.61 -3.87 -21.53
CA TYR A 135 16.43 -4.62 -20.59
C TYR A 135 17.78 -5.01 -21.18
N LYS A 136 18.76 -5.25 -20.31
CA LYS A 136 20.04 -5.89 -20.64
C LYS A 136 20.47 -6.78 -19.48
N ALA A 137 21.09 -7.91 -19.79
CA ALA A 137 21.75 -8.71 -18.78
C ALA A 137 23.04 -8.04 -18.29
N VAL A 138 23.21 -8.05 -16.98
CA VAL A 138 24.44 -7.69 -16.30
C VAL A 138 24.87 -8.85 -15.42
N GLU A 139 26.18 -9.05 -15.30
CA GLU A 139 26.69 -9.89 -14.22
C GLU A 139 26.23 -9.26 -12.90
N ILE A 140 25.60 -10.06 -12.06
CA ILE A 140 25.53 -9.78 -10.64
C ILE A 140 27.00 -9.78 -10.24
N PRO A 141 27.57 -8.61 -9.87
CA PRO A 141 28.88 -8.63 -9.22
C PRO A 141 28.73 -9.66 -8.10
N PRO A 142 29.72 -10.56 -7.87
CA PRO A 142 29.63 -11.41 -6.69
C PRO A 142 29.23 -10.45 -5.59
N GLU A 143 28.07 -10.68 -4.96
CA GLU A 143 27.73 -9.91 -3.79
C GLU A 143 28.94 -10.18 -2.91
N ALA A 144 29.86 -9.21 -2.88
CA ALA A 144 30.92 -9.21 -1.92
C ALA A 144 30.12 -9.41 -0.67
N LEU A 145 30.32 -10.55 0.01
CA LEU A 145 29.95 -10.69 1.40
C LEU A 145 30.17 -9.30 1.95
N GLY A 146 29.09 -8.59 2.27
CA GLY A 146 29.19 -7.20 2.70
C GLY A 146 30.29 -7.17 3.75
N PRO A 147 31.08 -6.09 3.85
CA PRO A 147 32.23 -6.08 4.74
C PRO A 147 31.84 -6.74 6.07
N ARG A 148 32.60 -7.75 6.51
CA ARG A 148 32.27 -8.51 7.73
C ARG A 148 31.84 -7.48 8.78
N VAL A 149 30.67 -7.66 9.38
CA VAL A 149 30.21 -6.71 10.39
C VAL A 149 31.25 -6.73 11.51
N THR A 150 32.03 -5.65 11.58
CA THR A 150 33.05 -5.45 12.61
C THR A 150 32.73 -4.17 13.36
N ALA A 151 33.32 -4.03 14.55
CA ALA A 151 33.31 -2.81 15.36
C ALA A 151 33.46 -1.54 14.50
N LYS A 152 34.41 -1.52 13.57
CA LYS A 152 34.73 -0.36 12.71
C LYS A 152 33.59 0.03 11.76
N HIS A 153 32.73 -0.92 11.37
CA HIS A 153 31.64 -0.66 10.44
C HIS A 153 30.41 -0.11 11.17
N PHE A 154 29.93 -0.80 12.22
CA PHE A 154 28.69 -0.39 12.88
C PHE A 154 28.86 0.83 13.80
N THR A 155 30.06 1.08 14.33
CA THR A 155 30.33 2.30 15.12
C THR A 155 30.43 3.56 14.26
N LYS A 156 30.76 3.43 12.96
CA LYS A 156 30.75 4.53 12.00
C LYS A 156 29.35 4.80 11.47
N ASP A 157 28.62 3.74 11.16
CA ASP A 157 27.23 3.79 10.73
C ASP A 157 26.51 2.51 11.14
N VAL A 158 25.53 2.63 12.04
CA VAL A 158 24.80 1.47 12.57
C VAL A 158 23.68 1.00 11.63
N ARG A 159 23.29 1.83 10.64
CA ARG A 159 22.16 1.53 9.73
C ARG A 159 22.33 0.23 8.93
N PRO A 160 23.51 -0.10 8.37
CA PRO A 160 23.70 -1.37 7.68
C PRO A 160 23.52 -2.60 8.59
N LEU A 161 23.93 -2.50 9.87
CA LEU A 161 23.69 -3.56 10.86
C LEU A 161 22.18 -3.73 11.11
N VAL A 162 21.45 -2.64 11.35
CA VAL A 162 20.00 -2.67 11.55
C VAL A 162 19.27 -3.22 10.33
N ALA A 163 19.65 -2.82 9.11
CA ALA A 163 19.07 -3.34 7.87
C ALA A 163 19.34 -4.85 7.69
N THR A 164 20.53 -5.32 8.07
CA THR A 164 20.87 -6.76 8.04
C THR A 164 20.00 -7.54 9.01
N VAL A 165 19.82 -7.04 10.23
CA VAL A 165 18.96 -7.68 11.25
C VAL A 165 17.49 -7.63 10.84
N ALA A 166 17.03 -6.55 10.19
CA ALA A 166 15.67 -6.45 9.65
C ALA A 166 15.41 -7.53 8.60
N ARG A 167 16.39 -7.81 7.74
CA ARG A 167 16.31 -8.89 6.74
C ARG A 167 16.29 -10.27 7.40
N LEU A 168 17.07 -10.49 8.46
CA LEU A 168 17.01 -11.75 9.22
C LEU A 168 15.64 -11.95 9.89
N ALA A 169 15.08 -10.91 10.50
CA ALA A 169 13.74 -10.94 11.09
C ALA A 169 12.66 -11.26 10.04
N GLU A 170 12.79 -10.71 8.83
CA GLU A 170 11.90 -11.01 7.71
C GLU A 170 11.96 -12.48 7.28
N LEU A 171 13.17 -13.03 7.13
CA LEU A 171 13.37 -14.42 6.73
C LEU A 171 12.84 -15.42 7.77
N ASP A 172 12.87 -15.03 9.05
CA ASP A 172 12.34 -15.84 10.15
C ASP A 172 10.84 -15.57 10.44
N GLY A 173 10.19 -14.67 9.69
CA GLY A 173 8.77 -14.36 9.83
C GLY A 173 8.39 -13.47 11.02
N SER A 174 9.37 -12.87 11.71
CA SER A 174 9.18 -11.96 12.85
C SER A 174 8.68 -10.57 12.41
N ARG A 175 7.38 -10.47 12.08
CA ARG A 175 6.78 -9.25 11.49
C ARG A 175 6.92 -7.98 12.35
N LEU A 176 6.73 -8.08 13.66
CA LEU A 176 6.83 -6.91 14.55
C LEU A 176 8.26 -6.40 14.68
N GLU A 177 9.24 -7.30 14.83
CA GLU A 177 10.66 -6.94 14.82
C GLU A 177 11.04 -6.27 13.49
N GLN A 178 10.55 -6.81 12.36
CA GLN A 178 10.79 -6.24 11.03
C GLN A 178 10.18 -4.83 10.90
N GLU A 179 8.94 -4.62 11.38
CA GLU A 179 8.28 -3.31 11.34
C GLU A 179 9.06 -2.26 12.14
N VAL A 180 9.52 -2.62 13.35
CA VAL A 180 10.39 -1.76 14.18
C VAL A 180 11.69 -1.43 13.44
N LEU A 181 12.43 -2.45 12.99
CA LEU A 181 13.77 -2.27 12.41
C LEU A 181 13.75 -1.52 11.07
N ARG A 182 12.65 -1.56 10.31
CA ARG A 182 12.51 -0.84 9.03
C ARG A 182 12.06 0.60 9.18
N THR A 183 11.37 0.93 10.27
CA THR A 183 10.80 2.28 10.49
C THR A 183 11.63 3.12 11.45
N ALA A 184 12.46 2.49 12.29
CA ALA A 184 13.30 3.19 13.24
C ALA A 184 14.42 4.00 12.58
N GLU A 185 14.72 5.16 13.13
CA GLU A 185 15.99 5.86 12.93
C GLU A 185 16.96 5.37 14.02
N PRO A 186 18.00 4.57 13.68
CA PRO A 186 18.87 3.98 14.68
C PRO A 186 19.97 4.94 15.12
N ARG A 187 20.25 4.97 16.42
CA ARG A 187 21.37 5.72 17.01
C ARG A 187 22.17 4.83 17.94
N LEU A 188 23.48 4.97 17.88
CA LEU A 188 24.40 4.30 18.79
C LEU A 188 24.86 5.30 19.83
N GLU A 189 24.61 5.01 21.11
CA GLU A 189 25.06 5.86 22.22
C GLU A 189 26.53 5.60 22.55
N GLU A 190 27.18 6.55 23.22
CA GLU A 190 28.60 6.41 23.57
C GLU A 190 28.83 5.16 24.44
N PRO A 191 29.93 4.44 24.21
CA PRO A 191 30.14 3.18 24.87
C PRO A 191 30.47 3.36 26.36
N GLU A 192 29.88 2.52 27.19
CA GLU A 192 30.41 2.29 28.53
C GLU A 192 31.71 1.49 28.40
N TYR A 193 32.74 1.94 29.11
CA TYR A 193 34.09 1.39 29.05
C TYR A 193 34.40 0.60 30.32
N ASP A 194 34.58 -0.72 30.18
CA ASP A 194 35.04 -1.59 31.27
C ASP A 194 36.53 -1.91 31.11
N ASN A 195 37.28 -1.73 32.20
CA ASN A 195 38.73 -1.87 32.26
C ASN A 195 39.20 -3.23 32.77
N TRP A 196 38.30 -4.18 33.04
CA TRP A 196 38.64 -5.39 33.78
C TRP A 196 39.27 -6.51 32.93
N ASP A 197 39.04 -6.52 31.61
CA ASP A 197 39.34 -7.63 30.69
C ASP A 197 40.15 -7.22 29.43
N GLY A 198 40.81 -6.06 29.46
CA GLY A 198 41.60 -5.55 28.34
C GLY A 198 40.88 -4.54 27.44
N GLY A 199 39.79 -3.95 27.94
CA GLY A 199 39.10 -2.81 27.33
C GLY A 199 38.03 -3.24 26.35
N THR A 200 36.83 -3.47 26.87
CA THR A 200 35.62 -3.82 26.10
C THR A 200 34.66 -2.64 26.10
N TYR A 201 34.08 -2.33 24.93
CA TYR A 201 33.17 -1.22 24.70
C TYR A 201 31.74 -1.73 24.54
N TYR A 202 30.85 -1.29 25.42
CA TYR A 202 29.44 -1.68 25.42
C TYR A 202 28.57 -0.53 24.96
N TYR A 203 27.86 -0.73 23.85
CA TYR A 203 27.01 0.28 23.23
C TYR A 203 25.53 -0.02 23.49
N THR A 204 24.76 1.03 23.69
CA THR A 204 23.30 0.98 23.62
C THR A 204 22.85 1.39 22.22
N LEU A 205 22.09 0.52 21.55
CA LEU A 205 21.42 0.83 20.29
C LEU A 205 20.01 1.35 20.57
N SER A 206 19.83 2.65 20.35
CA SER A 206 18.53 3.32 20.47
C SER A 206 17.83 3.29 19.11
N LEU A 207 16.68 2.63 19.03
CA LEU A 207 15.81 2.56 17.85
C LEU A 207 14.68 3.57 17.99
N ILE A 208 14.80 4.71 17.33
CA ILE A 208 13.83 5.80 17.44
C ILE A 208 12.70 5.56 16.45
N VAL A 209 11.53 5.17 16.94
CA VAL A 209 10.35 4.83 16.12
C VAL A 209 9.27 5.91 16.18
N PRO A 210 8.38 6.00 15.18
CA PRO A 210 7.19 6.86 15.27
C PRO A 210 6.36 6.58 16.53
N VAL A 211 5.78 7.63 17.13
CA VAL A 211 5.00 7.55 18.38
C VAL A 211 3.81 6.59 18.27
N ASP A 212 3.16 6.53 17.11
CA ASP A 212 2.05 5.63 16.81
C ASP A 212 2.47 4.16 16.77
N LEU A 213 3.65 3.88 16.19
CA LEU A 213 4.22 2.54 16.26
C LEU A 213 4.56 2.18 17.71
N PHE A 214 5.25 3.07 18.44
CA PHE A 214 5.58 2.84 19.85
C PHE A 214 4.36 2.53 20.71
N ALA A 215 3.28 3.30 20.55
CA ALA A 215 2.02 3.10 21.27
C ALA A 215 1.34 1.76 20.91
N ARG A 216 1.40 1.34 19.63
CA ARG A 216 0.89 0.03 19.18
C ARG A 216 1.68 -1.14 19.75
N LEU A 217 2.99 -0.99 19.92
CA LEU A 217 3.85 -2.04 20.48
C LEU A 217 3.53 -2.30 21.97
N GLY A 218 3.20 -1.26 22.74
CA GLY A 218 2.69 -1.41 24.11
C GLY A 218 3.59 -2.25 25.02
N ASP A 219 3.06 -3.36 25.53
CA ASP A 219 3.77 -4.30 26.40
C ASP A 219 4.81 -5.17 25.65
N GLN A 220 4.73 -5.24 24.32
CA GLN A 220 5.65 -6.00 23.46
C GLN A 220 7.00 -5.31 23.26
N VAL A 221 7.16 -4.05 23.69
CA VAL A 221 8.41 -3.29 23.51
C VAL A 221 9.61 -4.05 24.09
N ARG A 222 9.55 -4.47 25.35
CA ARG A 222 10.66 -5.20 26.01
C ARG A 222 10.95 -6.56 25.38
N PRO A 223 9.93 -7.42 25.11
CA PRO A 223 10.15 -8.65 24.36
C PRO A 223 10.85 -8.44 23.00
N ILE A 224 10.46 -7.40 22.27
CA ILE A 224 11.04 -7.09 20.95
C ILE A 224 12.48 -6.58 21.09
N GLU A 225 12.76 -5.70 22.05
CA GLU A 225 14.12 -5.25 22.38
C GLU A 225 15.05 -6.44 22.66
N GLU A 226 14.61 -7.38 23.50
CA GLU A 226 15.39 -8.59 23.82
C GLU A 226 15.62 -9.50 22.60
N GLN A 227 14.62 -9.67 21.74
CA GLN A 227 14.72 -10.49 20.53
C GLN A 227 15.68 -9.88 19.52
N ILE A 228 15.53 -8.58 19.26
CA ILE A 228 16.44 -7.82 18.39
C ILE A 228 17.86 -7.86 18.95
N GLY A 229 18.04 -7.67 20.25
CA GLY A 229 19.34 -7.76 20.93
C GLY A 229 20.01 -9.12 20.73
N LYS A 230 19.27 -10.22 20.91
CA LYS A 230 19.79 -11.58 20.65
C LYS A 230 20.24 -11.76 19.20
N ARG A 231 19.47 -11.24 18.23
CA ARG A 231 19.83 -11.30 16.80
C ARG A 231 21.10 -10.49 16.52
N ILE A 232 21.20 -9.26 17.04
CA ILE A 232 22.39 -8.43 16.88
C ILE A 232 23.63 -9.13 17.46
N THR A 233 23.53 -9.68 18.67
CA THR A 233 24.63 -10.46 19.28
C THR A 233 24.99 -11.69 18.44
N GLY A 234 24.00 -12.32 17.78
CA GLY A 234 24.22 -13.39 16.81
C GLY A 234 25.00 -12.94 15.57
N VAL A 235 24.71 -11.75 15.05
CA VAL A 235 25.39 -11.15 13.89
C VAL A 235 26.80 -10.69 14.22
N LEU A 236 27.01 -10.13 15.41
CA LEU A 236 28.31 -9.61 15.89
C LEU A 236 29.24 -10.69 16.46
N ARG A 237 28.99 -11.98 16.20
CA ARG A 237 29.84 -13.08 16.69
C ARG A 237 31.27 -12.98 16.13
N GLY A 238 32.23 -12.65 17.00
CA GLY A 238 33.64 -12.56 16.65
C GLY A 238 34.50 -12.07 17.83
N PRO A 239 35.84 -12.03 17.68
CA PRO A 239 36.78 -11.58 18.72
C PRO A 239 36.81 -10.04 18.89
N ASP A 240 35.76 -9.34 18.45
CA ASP A 240 35.68 -7.87 18.50
C ASP A 240 35.37 -7.41 19.92
N ARG A 241 36.06 -6.37 20.39
CA ARG A 241 35.90 -5.79 21.73
C ARG A 241 34.74 -4.78 21.84
N HIS A 242 33.86 -4.74 20.84
CA HIS A 242 32.74 -3.79 20.78
C HIS A 242 31.45 -4.58 20.66
N HIS A 243 30.56 -4.40 21.63
CA HIS A 243 29.30 -5.13 21.71
C HIS A 243 28.13 -4.17 21.83
N VAL A 244 27.00 -4.52 21.23
CA VAL A 244 25.72 -3.88 21.55
C VAL A 244 25.16 -4.61 22.77
N SER A 245 25.23 -4.01 23.94
CA SER A 245 24.81 -4.60 25.22
C SER A 245 23.31 -4.47 25.45
N ALA A 246 22.71 -3.41 24.90
CA ALA A 246 21.30 -3.12 25.05
C ALA A 246 20.72 -2.59 23.73
N VAL A 247 19.47 -2.96 23.48
CA VAL A 247 18.63 -2.35 22.44
C VAL A 247 17.48 -1.70 23.16
N VAL A 248 17.24 -0.42 22.87
CA VAL A 248 16.17 0.35 23.48
C VAL A 248 15.33 0.95 22.37
N ILE A 249 14.04 0.65 22.36
CA ILE A 249 13.09 1.29 21.45
C ILE A 249 12.60 2.55 22.15
N GLN A 250 12.71 3.67 21.47
CA GLN A 250 12.29 4.96 21.98
C GLN A 250 11.31 5.60 20.99
N PRO A 251 10.26 6.27 21.46
CA PRO A 251 9.44 7.07 20.57
C PRO A 251 10.25 8.30 20.10
N SER A 252 10.07 8.68 18.84
CA SER A 252 10.57 9.97 18.34
C SER A 252 9.98 11.09 19.18
N LEU A 253 10.83 11.92 19.78
CA LEU A 253 10.37 13.10 20.51
C LEU A 253 9.58 14.00 19.57
N LEU A 254 8.37 14.35 19.99
CA LEU A 254 7.64 15.43 19.36
C LEU A 254 8.39 16.71 19.73
N THR A 255 9.04 17.35 18.76
CA THR A 255 9.83 18.59 18.93
C THR A 255 8.98 19.82 19.23
N ARG A 256 7.73 19.64 19.67
CA ARG A 256 6.75 20.68 19.91
C ARG A 256 6.28 20.59 21.37
N THR A 257 6.24 21.73 22.04
CA THR A 257 5.86 21.88 23.46
C THR A 257 4.41 21.51 23.72
N SER A 258 3.98 21.31 24.98
CA SER A 258 2.57 20.98 25.34
C SER A 258 1.54 21.98 24.79
N ALA A 259 1.91 23.26 24.67
CA ALA A 259 1.08 24.29 24.01
C ALA A 259 1.02 24.08 22.48
N GLU A 260 2.16 23.75 21.86
CA GLU A 260 2.21 23.42 20.42
C GLU A 260 1.67 22.01 20.12
N LEU A 261 1.57 21.11 21.10
CA LEU A 261 0.94 19.79 20.97
C LEU A 261 -0.58 19.90 20.93
N ALA A 262 -1.15 20.90 21.62
CA ALA A 262 -2.53 21.30 21.41
C ALA A 262 -2.73 21.81 19.96
N ASP A 263 -1.75 22.54 19.41
CA ASP A 263 -1.76 22.98 18.00
C ASP A 263 -1.37 21.87 16.99
N VAL A 264 -0.71 20.78 17.41
CA VAL A 264 -0.32 19.63 16.55
C VAL A 264 -1.41 18.59 16.44
N VAL A 265 -2.19 18.37 17.50
CA VAL A 265 -3.45 17.63 17.41
C VAL A 265 -4.37 18.32 16.38
N VAL A 266 -4.29 19.66 16.28
CA VAL A 266 -4.91 20.43 15.21
C VAL A 266 -4.17 20.25 13.87
N ALA A 267 -2.84 20.23 13.81
CA ALA A 267 -2.07 20.24 12.55
C ALA A 267 -1.85 18.88 11.82
N ARG A 268 -2.27 17.72 12.36
CA ARG A 268 -2.48 16.51 11.51
C ARG A 268 -3.68 16.70 10.56
N SER A 269 -4.54 17.67 10.86
CA SER A 269 -5.44 18.33 9.94
C SER A 269 -4.73 19.57 9.40
N GLU A 270 -4.09 19.48 8.23
CA GLU A 270 -4.05 20.55 7.22
C GLU A 270 -3.07 20.21 6.09
N ARG A 271 -3.47 19.26 5.23
CA ARG A 271 -3.69 19.74 3.87
C ARG A 271 -4.98 20.54 3.95
N PRO A 272 -5.07 21.76 3.39
CA PRO A 272 -6.26 22.57 3.51
C PRO A 272 -7.46 21.69 3.17
N ILE A 273 -8.34 21.48 4.16
CA ILE A 273 -9.54 20.68 3.97
C ILE A 273 -10.27 21.36 2.82
N PRO A 274 -10.49 20.65 1.69
CA PRO A 274 -11.11 21.29 0.54
C PRO A 274 -12.40 22.00 0.91
N GLN A 275 -12.65 23.16 0.32
CA GLN A 275 -13.79 24.03 0.67
C GLN A 275 -15.16 23.35 0.49
N PHE A 276 -15.21 22.26 -0.27
CA PHE A 276 -16.42 21.45 -0.45
C PHE A 276 -16.80 20.62 0.80
N TRP A 277 -15.91 20.46 1.76
CA TRP A 277 -16.24 19.87 3.06
C TRP A 277 -16.70 20.96 4.03
N ALA A 278 -17.86 20.79 4.66
CA ALA A 278 -18.31 21.75 5.65
C ALA A 278 -17.40 21.71 6.90
N PRO A 279 -16.94 22.86 7.41
CA PRO A 279 -16.01 22.90 8.53
C PRO A 279 -16.56 22.22 9.80
N GLY A 280 -15.83 21.23 10.30
CA GLY A 280 -16.21 20.48 11.51
C GLY A 280 -17.29 19.42 11.30
N GLN A 281 -17.67 19.11 10.05
CA GLN A 281 -18.56 18.00 9.75
C GLN A 281 -17.78 16.73 9.38
N PHE A 282 -18.45 15.58 9.50
CA PHE A 282 -17.92 14.30 9.08
C PHE A 282 -17.88 14.22 7.54
N ARG A 283 -16.73 13.84 6.98
CA ARG A 283 -16.49 13.82 5.54
C ARG A 283 -16.73 12.42 4.99
N LEU A 284 -17.81 12.26 4.22
CA LEU A 284 -18.18 11.00 3.59
C LEU A 284 -18.05 11.09 2.07
N PHE A 285 -17.23 10.24 1.47
CA PHE A 285 -17.19 10.09 0.02
C PHE A 285 -18.31 9.14 -0.43
N ILE A 286 -19.09 9.50 -1.46
CA ILE A 286 -20.20 8.71 -1.97
C ILE A 286 -19.85 8.22 -3.38
N SER A 287 -19.32 6.99 -3.46
CA SER A 287 -18.99 6.33 -4.72
C SER A 287 -20.26 5.76 -5.36
N HIS A 288 -20.46 6.04 -6.65
CA HIS A 288 -21.63 5.64 -7.42
C HIS A 288 -21.39 5.75 -8.92
N VAL A 289 -22.19 5.02 -9.70
CA VAL A 289 -22.25 5.14 -11.16
C VAL A 289 -23.03 6.38 -11.60
N THR A 290 -22.73 6.93 -12.78
CA THR A 290 -23.41 8.13 -13.34
C THR A 290 -24.94 8.05 -13.24
N SER A 291 -25.51 6.88 -13.56
CA SER A 291 -26.96 6.64 -13.59
C SER A 291 -27.63 6.92 -12.24
N PHE A 292 -26.87 6.89 -11.15
CA PHE A 292 -27.37 7.08 -9.78
C PHE A 292 -27.09 8.45 -9.17
N LYS A 293 -26.49 9.38 -9.92
CA LYS A 293 -26.10 10.73 -9.47
C LYS A 293 -27.21 11.49 -8.74
N GLN A 294 -28.43 11.46 -9.25
CA GLN A 294 -29.55 12.18 -8.63
C GLN A 294 -29.86 11.62 -7.22
N ARG A 295 -29.81 10.30 -7.07
CA ARG A 295 -30.05 9.64 -5.78
C ARG A 295 -28.88 9.82 -4.82
N ALA A 296 -27.64 9.77 -5.30
CA ALA A 296 -26.46 10.08 -4.50
C ALA A 296 -26.49 11.54 -3.98
N THR A 297 -26.94 12.47 -4.82
CA THR A 297 -27.15 13.87 -4.43
C THR A 297 -28.25 14.02 -3.39
N ALA A 298 -29.39 13.35 -3.56
CA ALA A 298 -30.45 13.33 -2.56
C ALA A 298 -29.96 12.75 -1.22
N LEU A 299 -29.17 11.68 -1.27
CA LEU A 299 -28.57 11.07 -0.08
C LEU A 299 -27.62 12.03 0.62
N ARG A 300 -26.75 12.73 -0.12
CA ARG A 300 -25.90 13.79 0.42
C ARG A 300 -26.73 14.85 1.16
N HIS A 301 -27.85 15.29 0.60
CA HIS A 301 -28.71 16.28 1.26
C HIS A 301 -29.31 15.76 2.56
N GLU A 302 -29.81 14.52 2.60
CA GLU A 302 -30.35 13.94 3.84
C GLU A 302 -29.26 13.72 4.89
N LEU A 303 -28.05 13.29 4.49
CA LEU A 303 -26.91 13.09 5.39
C LEU A 303 -26.46 14.38 6.11
N SER A 304 -26.70 15.56 5.52
CA SER A 304 -26.35 16.84 6.15
C SER A 304 -27.01 17.04 7.52
N ARG A 305 -28.18 16.43 7.74
CA ARG A 305 -28.92 16.48 9.02
C ARG A 305 -28.22 15.74 10.15
N TYR A 306 -27.25 14.90 9.81
CA TYR A 306 -26.45 14.10 10.73
C TYR A 306 -25.03 14.67 10.92
N HIS A 307 -24.79 15.92 10.50
CA HIS A 307 -23.46 16.55 10.44
C HIS A 307 -22.47 15.76 9.57
N ILE A 308 -22.98 15.10 8.51
CA ILE A 308 -22.18 14.41 7.50
C ILE A 308 -22.24 15.21 6.20
N THR A 309 -21.10 15.75 5.78
CA THR A 309 -20.94 16.29 4.43
C THR A 309 -20.62 15.16 3.47
N GLY A 310 -21.50 14.92 2.50
CA GLY A 310 -21.27 13.98 1.40
C GLY A 310 -20.56 14.63 0.21
N PHE A 311 -19.51 14.01 -0.32
CA PHE A 311 -18.94 14.32 -1.63
C PHE A 311 -19.44 13.30 -2.65
N VAL A 312 -20.06 13.78 -3.73
CA VAL A 312 -20.68 12.97 -4.79
C VAL A 312 -19.86 13.18 -6.05
N ALA A 313 -19.09 12.17 -6.46
CA ALA A 313 -18.29 12.22 -7.68
C ALA A 313 -19.20 12.26 -8.93
N HIS A 314 -18.90 13.05 -9.96
CA HIS A 314 -19.76 13.13 -11.16
C HIS A 314 -19.00 12.72 -12.42
N GLU A 315 -19.38 11.64 -13.10
CA GLU A 315 -18.60 11.08 -14.23
C GLU A 315 -18.71 11.82 -15.59
N THR A 316 -19.31 13.02 -15.71
CA THR A 316 -19.25 13.77 -17.00
C THR A 316 -17.87 14.41 -17.18
N ILE A 317 -16.97 13.65 -17.79
CA ILE A 317 -15.58 14.00 -18.11
C ILE A 317 -15.55 14.82 -19.41
N ASP A 318 -15.38 16.15 -19.30
CA ASP A 318 -14.36 17.01 -19.97
C ASP A 318 -14.65 18.52 -19.69
N PRO A 319 -13.67 19.46 -19.52
CA PRO A 319 -12.21 19.37 -19.34
C PRO A 319 -11.64 20.06 -18.06
N GLY A 320 -10.53 19.53 -17.51
CA GLY A 320 -9.57 20.29 -16.67
C GLY A 320 -8.85 19.53 -15.53
N GLU A 321 -7.54 19.79 -15.34
CA GLU A 321 -6.71 19.28 -14.22
C GLU A 321 -7.29 19.58 -12.82
N LEU A 322 -8.14 20.61 -12.70
CA LEU A 322 -8.72 21.06 -11.44
C LEU A 322 -9.65 20.01 -10.81
N TRP A 323 -10.36 19.22 -11.62
CA TRP A 323 -11.43 18.35 -11.11
C TRP A 323 -10.92 16.99 -10.61
N GLN A 324 -9.96 16.38 -11.30
CA GLN A 324 -9.28 15.19 -10.79
C GLN A 324 -8.60 15.48 -9.45
N ARG A 325 -8.06 16.70 -9.28
CA ARG A 325 -7.51 17.16 -8.00
C ARG A 325 -8.57 17.25 -6.90
N GLU A 326 -9.82 17.60 -7.19
CA GLU A 326 -10.90 17.62 -6.19
C GLU A 326 -11.29 16.20 -5.75
N ILE A 327 -11.42 15.25 -6.68
CA ILE A 327 -11.67 13.84 -6.35
C ILE A 327 -10.53 13.30 -5.50
N GLU A 328 -9.28 13.50 -5.94
CA GLU A 328 -8.11 13.07 -5.17
C GLU A 328 -8.05 13.75 -3.80
N ALA A 329 -8.40 15.02 -3.70
CA ALA A 329 -8.43 15.73 -2.43
C ALA A 329 -9.55 15.19 -1.53
N ALA A 330 -10.72 14.85 -2.08
CA ALA A 330 -11.80 14.21 -1.36
C ALA A 330 -11.39 12.81 -0.85
N LEU A 331 -10.83 11.97 -1.72
CA LEU A 331 -10.32 10.63 -1.38
C LEU A 331 -9.21 10.67 -0.32
N ARG A 332 -8.32 11.66 -0.37
CA ARG A 332 -7.23 11.83 0.61
C ARG A 332 -7.69 12.37 1.96
N SER A 333 -8.85 13.03 2.02
CA SER A 333 -9.30 13.73 3.22
C SER A 333 -10.57 13.15 3.84
N MET A 334 -11.30 12.25 3.17
CA MET A 334 -12.51 11.62 3.71
C MET A 334 -12.25 10.87 5.02
N HIS A 335 -13.27 10.79 5.89
CA HIS A 335 -13.25 9.92 7.07
C HIS A 335 -13.74 8.51 6.75
N ALA A 336 -14.67 8.38 5.79
CA ALA A 336 -15.23 7.12 5.34
C ALA A 336 -15.74 7.23 3.90
N MET A 337 -16.05 6.09 3.30
CA MET A 337 -16.69 5.98 1.99
C MET A 337 -18.00 5.21 2.09
N ALA A 338 -19.04 5.65 1.38
CA ALA A 338 -20.25 4.88 1.11
C ALA A 338 -20.26 4.49 -0.38
N ALA A 339 -20.36 3.20 -0.67
CA ALA A 339 -20.36 2.67 -2.02
C ALA A 339 -21.78 2.23 -2.42
N LEU A 340 -22.40 2.91 -3.39
CA LEU A 340 -23.77 2.61 -3.83
C LEU A 340 -23.77 1.49 -4.87
N ILE A 341 -23.71 0.24 -4.39
CA ILE A 341 -23.50 -0.96 -5.22
C ILE A 341 -24.74 -1.30 -6.05
N THR A 342 -24.69 -1.02 -7.34
CA THR A 342 -25.70 -1.34 -8.36
C THR A 342 -25.14 -2.41 -9.31
N PRO A 343 -25.96 -3.10 -10.13
CA PRO A 343 -25.45 -4.10 -11.07
C PRO A 343 -24.40 -3.58 -12.05
N ASP A 344 -24.47 -2.31 -12.42
CA ASP A 344 -23.53 -1.60 -13.29
C ASP A 344 -22.32 -1.00 -12.54
N PHE A 345 -22.19 -1.21 -11.22
CA PHE A 345 -21.16 -0.57 -10.39
C PHE A 345 -19.74 -0.90 -10.85
N HIS A 346 -19.44 -2.16 -11.13
CA HIS A 346 -18.14 -2.61 -11.66
C HIS A 346 -17.83 -2.17 -13.10
N VAL A 347 -18.84 -1.66 -13.84
CA VAL A 347 -18.64 -1.22 -15.23
C VAL A 347 -18.02 0.18 -15.27
N SER A 348 -18.17 0.96 -14.19
CA SER A 348 -17.54 2.27 -14.10
C SER A 348 -16.02 2.12 -13.99
N ASN A 349 -15.32 2.92 -14.78
CA ASN A 349 -13.85 2.99 -14.73
C ASN A 349 -13.32 3.54 -13.39
N TRP A 350 -14.17 4.19 -12.58
CA TRP A 350 -13.75 4.93 -11.39
C TRP A 350 -14.10 4.24 -10.08
N THR A 351 -15.29 3.65 -9.98
CA THR A 351 -15.81 3.06 -8.74
C THR A 351 -14.82 2.07 -8.12
N ASP A 352 -14.29 1.12 -8.89
CA ASP A 352 -13.32 0.14 -8.38
C ASP A 352 -12.00 0.79 -7.93
N GLN A 353 -11.56 1.85 -8.61
CA GLN A 353 -10.36 2.59 -8.23
C GLN A 353 -10.56 3.38 -6.92
N GLU A 354 -11.72 4.02 -6.75
CA GLU A 354 -12.09 4.74 -5.53
C GLU A 354 -12.15 3.79 -4.33
N ILE A 355 -12.75 2.61 -4.52
CA ILE A 355 -12.82 1.56 -3.51
C ILE A 355 -11.42 1.05 -3.17
N GLY A 356 -10.61 0.74 -4.19
CA GLY A 356 -9.23 0.30 -4.00
C GLY A 356 -8.39 1.32 -3.24
N TRP A 357 -8.55 2.61 -3.54
CA TRP A 357 -7.90 3.70 -2.81
C TRP A 357 -8.33 3.75 -1.35
N ALA A 358 -9.64 3.70 -1.07
CA ALA A 358 -10.17 3.76 0.28
C ALA A 358 -9.65 2.60 1.14
N LEU A 359 -9.75 1.37 0.62
CA LEU A 359 -9.26 0.18 1.29
C LEU A 359 -7.74 0.22 1.50
N GLY A 360 -6.98 0.60 0.46
CA GLY A 360 -5.51 0.73 0.55
C GLY A 360 -5.05 1.83 1.52
N SER A 361 -5.90 2.83 1.78
CA SER A 361 -5.65 3.90 2.75
C SER A 361 -6.15 3.59 4.16
N GLY A 362 -6.69 2.38 4.40
CA GLY A 362 -7.28 1.99 5.67
C GLY A 362 -8.59 2.73 6.02
N VAL A 363 -9.23 3.37 5.03
CA VAL A 363 -10.52 4.06 5.21
C VAL A 363 -11.64 3.03 5.18
N TYR A 364 -12.58 3.13 6.12
CA TYR A 364 -13.74 2.25 6.14
C TYR A 364 -14.66 2.51 4.93
N VAL A 365 -14.98 1.45 4.20
CA VAL A 365 -15.92 1.47 3.08
C VAL A 365 -17.21 0.77 3.51
N LEU A 366 -18.32 1.49 3.40
CA LEU A 366 -19.67 1.02 3.71
C LEU A 366 -20.42 0.70 2.42
N PRO A 367 -20.62 -0.58 2.06
CA PRO A 367 -21.42 -0.93 0.91
C PRO A 367 -22.90 -0.67 1.16
N VAL A 368 -23.59 -0.06 0.20
CA VAL A 368 -25.05 0.12 0.19
C VAL A 368 -25.60 -0.63 -1.03
N GLN A 369 -26.13 -1.83 -0.80
CA GLN A 369 -26.61 -2.74 -1.84
C GLN A 369 -27.87 -2.18 -2.51
N ARG A 370 -27.83 -2.04 -3.83
CA ARG A 370 -28.90 -1.53 -4.69
C ARG A 370 -29.09 -2.46 -5.90
N GLY A 371 -29.36 -3.72 -5.61
CA GLY A 371 -29.61 -4.74 -6.62
C GLY A 371 -28.38 -5.57 -7.02
N ALA A 372 -27.24 -5.34 -6.38
CA ALA A 372 -26.05 -6.17 -6.46
C ALA A 372 -25.37 -6.26 -5.09
N ASP A 373 -24.61 -7.33 -4.89
CA ASP A 373 -23.83 -7.59 -3.68
C ASP A 373 -22.43 -6.98 -3.78
N PRO A 374 -21.80 -6.63 -2.63
CA PRO A 374 -20.40 -6.23 -2.62
C PRO A 374 -19.52 -7.36 -3.15
N TYR A 375 -18.47 -7.02 -3.90
CA TYR A 375 -17.58 -7.97 -4.55
C TYR A 375 -16.11 -7.62 -4.28
N GLY A 376 -15.19 -8.51 -4.70
CA GLY A 376 -13.76 -8.35 -4.44
C GLY A 376 -13.48 -8.23 -2.94
N PHE A 377 -12.56 -7.33 -2.57
CA PHE A 377 -12.21 -7.08 -1.15
C PHE A 377 -13.37 -6.51 -0.32
N LEU A 378 -14.42 -5.96 -0.93
CA LEU A 378 -15.62 -5.53 -0.20
C LEU A 378 -16.58 -6.68 0.12
N GLY A 379 -16.42 -7.84 -0.51
CA GLY A 379 -17.31 -8.98 -0.31
C GLY A 379 -17.34 -9.51 1.13
N GLU A 380 -16.30 -9.24 1.91
CA GLU A 380 -16.20 -9.64 3.33
C GLU A 380 -16.98 -8.70 4.27
N VAL A 381 -17.40 -7.52 3.79
CA VAL A 381 -18.10 -6.51 4.59
C VAL A 381 -19.61 -6.62 4.38
N GLN A 382 -20.34 -6.82 5.48
CA GLN A 382 -21.81 -6.78 5.44
C GLN A 382 -22.29 -5.34 5.15
N GLY A 383 -22.94 -5.16 4.00
CA GLY A 383 -23.47 -3.86 3.57
C GLY A 383 -24.87 -3.53 4.12
N ILE A 384 -25.29 -2.29 3.90
CA ILE A 384 -26.66 -1.83 4.10
C ILE A 384 -27.51 -2.26 2.90
N GLN A 385 -28.62 -2.95 3.14
CA GLN A 385 -29.59 -3.21 2.08
C GLN A 385 -30.35 -1.92 1.74
N GLY A 386 -30.06 -1.33 0.58
CA GLY A 386 -30.70 -0.10 0.12
C GLY A 386 -31.90 -0.32 -0.81
N MET A 387 -32.15 -1.54 -1.29
CA MET A 387 -33.32 -1.86 -2.10
C MET A 387 -34.61 -1.72 -1.28
N GLY A 388 -35.64 -1.10 -1.87
CA GLY A 388 -36.94 -0.88 -1.22
C GLY A 388 -37.00 0.24 -0.18
N LYS A 389 -35.85 0.82 0.21
CA LYS A 389 -35.78 1.91 1.20
C LYS A 389 -35.80 3.29 0.55
N LYS A 390 -36.41 4.26 1.24
CA LYS A 390 -36.34 5.68 0.92
C LYS A 390 -34.98 6.26 1.33
N VAL A 391 -34.60 7.38 0.71
CA VAL A 391 -33.32 8.05 0.98
C VAL A 391 -33.10 8.37 2.46
N PRO A 392 -34.10 8.90 3.23
CA PRO A 392 -33.91 9.17 4.66
C PRO A 392 -33.64 7.90 5.49
N GLU A 393 -34.24 6.76 5.12
CA GLU A 393 -34.01 5.48 5.82
C GLU A 393 -32.58 4.99 5.60
N VAL A 394 -32.09 5.10 4.37
CA VAL A 394 -30.69 4.77 4.04
C VAL A 394 -29.72 5.71 4.75
N ALA A 395 -30.01 7.02 4.79
CA ALA A 395 -29.18 7.99 5.50
C ALA A 395 -29.08 7.68 7.00
N ASP A 396 -30.20 7.31 7.64
CA ASP A 396 -30.24 6.94 9.04
C ASP A 396 -29.42 5.67 9.33
N GLU A 397 -29.49 4.66 8.46
CA GLU A 397 -28.70 3.45 8.59
C GLU A 397 -27.20 3.67 8.37
N ILE A 398 -26.83 4.55 7.42
CA ILE A 398 -25.43 4.98 7.23
C ILE A 398 -24.95 5.65 8.50
N PHE A 399 -25.70 6.62 9.03
CA PHE A 399 -25.37 7.31 10.26
C PHE A 399 -25.17 6.34 11.43
N MET A 400 -26.12 5.43 11.66
CA MET A 400 -26.04 4.47 12.76
C MET A 400 -24.89 3.47 12.61
N THR A 401 -24.59 3.07 11.38
CA THR A 401 -23.46 2.18 11.10
C THR A 401 -22.15 2.88 11.41
N LEU A 402 -21.94 4.09 10.87
CA LEU A 402 -20.74 4.89 11.11
C LEU A 402 -20.55 5.26 12.59
N LEU A 403 -21.65 5.49 13.33
CA LEU A 403 -21.60 5.81 14.75
C LEU A 403 -21.19 4.63 15.64
N ARG A 404 -21.41 3.39 15.18
CA ARG A 404 -21.14 2.17 15.95
C ARG A 404 -19.76 1.56 15.69
N LEU A 405 -19.14 1.90 14.56
CA LEU A 405 -17.88 1.32 14.15
C LEU A 405 -16.69 2.07 14.77
N PRO A 406 -15.74 1.38 15.43
CA PRO A 406 -14.57 2.02 16.03
C PRO A 406 -13.74 2.84 15.03
N ALA A 407 -13.70 2.45 13.76
CA ALA A 407 -12.95 3.14 12.72
C ALA A 407 -13.51 4.55 12.39
N THR A 408 -14.77 4.83 12.70
CA THR A 408 -15.47 6.05 12.26
C THR A 408 -16.18 6.80 13.39
N SER A 409 -16.43 6.14 14.52
CA SER A 409 -17.23 6.70 15.63
C SER A 409 -16.65 7.99 16.18
N ASP A 410 -15.34 8.07 16.37
CA ASP A 410 -14.70 9.22 17.02
C ASP A 410 -14.81 10.48 16.17
N ALA A 411 -14.53 10.38 14.87
CA ALA A 411 -14.67 11.48 13.94
C ALA A 411 -16.14 11.92 13.75
N LEU A 412 -17.09 10.98 13.82
CA LEU A 412 -18.51 11.31 13.72
C LEU A 412 -19.03 11.95 15.00
N LEU A 413 -18.63 11.45 16.18
CA LEU A 413 -18.97 12.06 17.47
C LEU A 413 -18.43 13.48 17.57
N GLU A 414 -17.19 13.70 17.12
CA GLU A 414 -16.60 15.04 17.01
C GLU A 414 -17.50 15.97 16.18
N ALA A 415 -17.95 15.53 15.01
CA ALA A 415 -18.84 16.30 14.14
C ALA A 415 -20.21 16.60 14.78
N LEU A 416 -20.79 15.63 15.51
CA LEU A 416 -22.04 15.83 16.24
C LEU A 416 -21.87 16.86 17.37
N VAL A 417 -20.75 16.82 18.10
CA VAL A 417 -20.46 17.77 19.19
C VAL A 417 -20.24 19.17 18.63
N VAL A 418 -19.47 19.32 17.54
CA VAL A 418 -19.31 20.62 16.87
C VAL A 418 -20.66 21.16 16.39
N GLY A 419 -21.51 20.30 15.82
CA GLY A 419 -22.87 20.63 15.42
C GLY A 419 -23.71 21.12 16.61
N PHE A 420 -23.65 20.43 17.74
CA PHE A 420 -24.35 20.80 18.96
C PHE A 420 -23.85 22.13 19.55
N GLU A 421 -22.53 22.32 19.64
CA GLU A 421 -21.88 23.56 20.08
C GLU A 421 -22.31 24.77 19.24
N ARG A 422 -22.50 24.56 17.94
CA ARG A 422 -22.85 25.60 16.96
C ARG A 422 -24.35 25.73 16.70
N SER A 423 -25.20 25.08 17.50
CA SER A 423 -26.66 25.17 17.34
C SER A 423 -27.10 26.64 17.28
N GLY A 424 -27.71 27.04 16.17
CA GLY A 424 -28.15 28.41 15.91
C GLY A 424 -29.60 28.68 16.28
N SER A 425 -30.34 27.64 16.69
CA SER A 425 -31.73 27.75 17.14
C SER A 425 -32.09 26.69 18.18
N TYR A 426 -33.15 26.94 18.96
CA TYR A 426 -33.73 25.95 19.88
C TYR A 426 -34.20 24.66 19.18
N ARG A 427 -34.57 24.73 17.89
CA ARG A 427 -34.91 23.54 17.11
C ARG A 427 -33.66 22.70 16.84
N GLU A 428 -32.60 23.31 16.34
CA GLU A 428 -31.32 22.64 16.08
C GLU A 428 -30.73 22.05 17.37
N ALA A 429 -30.77 22.78 18.49
CA ALA A 429 -30.29 22.28 19.77
C ALA A 429 -31.00 20.97 20.19
N ARG A 430 -32.33 20.89 19.99
CA ARG A 430 -33.13 19.68 20.27
C ARG A 430 -32.86 18.52 19.32
N GLU A 431 -32.64 18.82 18.04
CA GLU A 431 -32.29 17.83 17.02
C GLU A 431 -30.89 17.27 17.28
N ASN A 432 -29.91 18.14 17.56
CA ASN A 432 -28.51 17.77 17.81
C ASN A 432 -28.33 16.92 19.07
N ILE A 433 -28.97 17.28 20.19
CA ILE A 433 -28.91 16.43 21.40
C ILE A 433 -29.56 15.06 21.17
N ALA A 434 -30.60 14.99 20.32
CA ALA A 434 -31.22 13.70 19.97
C ALA A 434 -30.28 12.80 19.17
N LEU A 435 -29.39 13.38 18.34
CA LEU A 435 -28.36 12.60 17.63
C LEU A 435 -27.30 12.08 18.60
N LEU A 436 -26.81 12.93 19.52
CA LEU A 436 -25.81 12.55 20.52
C LEU A 436 -26.30 11.40 21.42
N GLU A 437 -27.59 11.40 21.80
CA GLU A 437 -28.21 10.32 22.58
C GLU A 437 -28.22 8.95 21.88
N ARG A 438 -28.02 8.90 20.56
CA ARG A 438 -27.95 7.64 19.79
C ARG A 438 -26.58 6.96 19.91
N ALA A 439 -25.57 7.64 20.45
CA ALA A 439 -24.25 7.09 20.67
C ALA A 439 -24.25 6.06 21.80
N ARG A 440 -23.52 4.95 21.62
CA ARG A 440 -23.39 3.90 22.65
C ARG A 440 -22.56 4.37 23.85
N SER A 441 -21.49 5.11 23.54
CA SER A 441 -20.51 5.69 24.46
C SER A 441 -19.99 6.98 23.84
N ILE A 442 -19.67 7.96 24.69
CA ILE A 442 -19.08 9.24 24.28
C ILE A 442 -17.82 9.44 25.14
N PRO A 443 -16.65 9.72 24.54
CA PRO A 443 -15.43 10.02 25.28
C PRO A 443 -15.63 11.16 26.28
N GLU A 444 -14.99 11.07 27.45
CA GLU A 444 -15.11 12.08 28.51
C GLU A 444 -14.68 13.48 28.04
N SER A 445 -13.71 13.57 27.13
CA SER A 445 -13.31 14.84 26.50
C SER A 445 -14.46 15.51 25.73
N LEU A 446 -15.27 14.73 25.01
CA LEU A 446 -16.42 15.21 24.26
C LEU A 446 -17.62 15.49 25.17
N LEU A 447 -17.83 14.70 26.22
CA LEU A 447 -18.84 14.98 27.24
C LEU A 447 -18.63 16.34 27.90
N ARG A 448 -17.38 16.67 28.28
CA ARG A 448 -17.06 17.99 28.84
C ARG A 448 -17.41 19.13 27.89
N ARG A 449 -17.20 18.95 26.58
CA ARG A 449 -17.57 19.95 25.57
C ARG A 449 -19.08 20.13 25.45
N ILE A 450 -19.83 19.03 25.48
CA ILE A 450 -21.30 19.06 25.52
C ILE A 450 -21.79 19.82 26.77
N GLU A 451 -21.20 19.56 27.94
CA GLU A 451 -21.54 20.30 29.18
C GLU A 451 -21.21 21.79 29.10
N VAL A 452 -20.08 22.15 28.48
CA VAL A 452 -19.71 23.55 28.25
C VAL A 452 -20.72 24.21 27.32
N ALA A 453 -21.05 23.58 26.19
CA ALA A 453 -22.05 24.09 25.24
C ALA A 453 -23.42 24.33 25.89
N ALA A 454 -23.83 23.43 26.80
CA ALA A 454 -25.07 23.57 27.56
C ALA A 454 -25.11 24.78 28.50
N ARG A 455 -23.97 25.40 28.79
CA ARG A 455 -23.86 26.61 29.62
C ARG A 455 -23.52 27.85 28.81
N SER A 456 -22.72 27.71 27.75
CA SER A 456 -22.15 28.84 27.01
C SER A 456 -22.94 29.21 25.75
N ASN A 457 -23.67 28.28 25.14
CA ASN A 457 -24.53 28.59 23.98
C ASN A 457 -25.97 28.82 24.45
N GLN A 458 -26.47 30.06 24.28
CA GLN A 458 -27.82 30.46 24.67
C GLN A 458 -28.92 29.59 24.01
N GLN A 459 -28.73 29.18 22.76
CA GLN A 459 -29.69 28.33 22.03
C GLN A 459 -29.75 26.91 22.60
N VAL A 460 -28.70 26.48 23.32
CA VAL A 460 -28.69 25.20 24.02
C VAL A 460 -29.21 25.38 25.44
N ALA A 461 -28.68 26.36 26.19
CA ALA A 461 -28.98 26.59 27.60
C ALA A 461 -30.46 26.93 27.86
N GLU A 462 -31.07 27.73 26.98
CA GLU A 462 -32.47 28.15 27.13
C GLU A 462 -33.46 27.26 26.38
N SER A 463 -32.97 26.27 25.60
CA SER A 463 -33.85 25.36 24.88
C SER A 463 -34.49 24.36 25.84
N GLN A 464 -35.82 24.41 25.92
CA GLN A 464 -36.62 23.56 26.79
C GLN A 464 -36.23 22.07 26.67
N GLY A 465 -35.85 21.46 27.80
CA GLY A 465 -35.56 20.03 27.91
C GLY A 465 -34.16 19.62 27.43
N VAL A 466 -33.34 20.52 26.87
CA VAL A 466 -32.03 20.16 26.32
C VAL A 466 -30.99 19.99 27.43
N VAL A 467 -30.95 20.88 28.41
CA VAL A 467 -29.99 20.82 29.52
C VAL A 467 -30.21 19.55 30.35
N GLU A 468 -31.46 19.20 30.64
CA GLU A 468 -31.80 17.98 31.38
C GLU A 468 -31.38 16.71 30.63
N ARG A 469 -31.48 16.72 29.30
CA ARG A 469 -31.00 15.63 28.43
C ARG A 469 -29.48 15.51 28.43
N VAL A 470 -28.77 16.64 28.42
CA VAL A 470 -27.30 16.66 28.58
C VAL A 470 -26.89 16.05 29.92
N GLU A 471 -27.54 16.45 31.02
CA GLU A 471 -27.24 15.87 32.34
C GLU A 471 -27.48 14.36 32.37
N LYS A 472 -28.58 13.90 31.76
CA LYS A 472 -28.89 12.47 31.64
C LYS A 472 -27.82 11.71 30.86
N LEU A 473 -27.34 12.28 29.74
CA LEU A 473 -26.30 11.72 28.90
C LEU A 473 -24.96 11.57 29.66
N VAL A 474 -24.58 12.59 30.43
CA VAL A 474 -23.37 12.57 31.27
C VAL A 474 -23.49 11.53 32.39
N ARG A 475 -24.63 11.48 33.09
CA ARG A 475 -24.88 10.48 34.15
C ARG A 475 -24.84 9.05 33.60
N ALA A 476 -25.45 8.81 32.44
CA ALA A 476 -25.47 7.50 31.79
C ALA A 476 -24.07 7.03 31.37
N SER A 477 -23.15 7.95 31.07
CA SER A 477 -21.77 7.63 30.70
C SER A 477 -20.90 7.31 31.92
N LYS A 478 -21.14 7.98 33.06
CA LYS A 478 -20.44 7.71 34.34
C LYS A 478 -20.85 6.39 35.02
N GLY A 479 -22.05 5.89 34.76
CA GLY A 479 -22.53 4.62 35.31
C GLY A 479 -22.07 3.35 34.57
N LYS A 480 -21.28 3.48 33.49
CA LYS A 480 -20.75 2.37 32.68
C LYS A 480 -19.22 2.19 32.81
N ALA A 481 -18.56 3.02 33.64
CA ALA A 481 -17.13 2.99 33.89
C ALA A 481 -16.75 1.96 34.97
#